data_AF-A0A7S9HED7-F1
#
_entry.id   AF-A0A7S9HED7-F1
#
_cell.length_a   1.000
_cell.length_b   1.000
_cell.length_c   1.000
_cell.angle_alpha   90.00
_cell.angle_beta   90.00
_cell.angle_gamma   90.00
#
_symmetry.space_group_name_H-M   'P 1'
#
loop_
_entity.id
_entity.type
_entity.pdbx_description
1 polymer ?
#
loop_
_entity_poly.entity_id
_entity_poly.type
_entity_poly.pdbx_seq_one_letter_code
_entity_poly.pdbx_strand_id
1 'polypeptide(L)'
;MVGKHNLTAGGVTQRATIALRYRSASTRTATVNHYDRHRAGITVKSTRAFFPADRGGLVDWCAHENDIACMLKEMEDFEQASRTAIQFAKQHPDTLVVITGDHETGGLSLPTPEAWNTTELAKISGSIKSMVAHLMKISPQELAYGSAAIALSLEEFIQFELSAKQLDDMFRLVQSRDSKATTHYLKSLINDRTKTGWATNYHTSQNIPVYSYGPGSEKFSTLLGNDEVGRLLMSFVR
;
A
#
# COMPACT_ATOMS: atom_id res chain seq x y z
N MET A 1 11.40 42.94 14.49
CA MET A 1 10.43 42.36 15.45
C MET A 1 9.64 41.30 14.71
N VAL A 2 9.95 40.01 14.93
CA VAL A 2 9.10 39.01 15.64
C VAL A 2 7.67 38.94 15.06
N GLY A 3 7.13 37.85 14.51
CA GLY A 3 7.63 36.47 14.32
C GLY A 3 6.45 35.52 14.00
N LYS A 4 6.79 34.34 13.46
CA LYS A 4 6.08 33.02 13.48
C LYS A 4 4.72 32.93 12.74
N HIS A 5 4.33 31.85 12.05
CA HIS A 5 4.59 30.42 12.23
C HIS A 5 4.60 29.63 10.90
N ASN A 6 5.48 28.62 10.84
CA ASN A 6 5.56 27.58 9.81
C ASN A 6 4.45 26.54 9.97
N LEU A 7 3.91 26.04 8.85
CA LEU A 7 3.33 24.71 8.73
C LEU A 7 3.98 24.02 7.54
N THR A 8 5.03 23.24 7.81
CA THR A 8 5.55 22.25 6.87
C THR A 8 4.81 20.94 7.11
N ALA A 9 3.90 20.59 6.20
CA ALA A 9 3.37 19.23 6.12
C ALA A 9 4.49 18.31 5.60
N GLY A 10 5.07 17.52 6.50
CA GLY A 10 6.02 16.47 6.16
C GLY A 10 5.31 15.39 5.36
N GLY A 11 5.71 15.22 4.10
CA GLY A 11 5.35 14.06 3.31
C GLY A 11 6.08 12.83 3.84
N VAL A 12 5.33 11.82 4.27
CA VAL A 12 5.86 10.49 4.53
C VAL A 12 5.45 9.62 3.35
N THR A 13 6.45 9.15 2.60
CA THR A 13 6.28 8.17 1.52
C THR A 13 7.57 7.39 1.44
N GLN A 14 7.63 6.17 1.97
CA GLN A 14 8.83 5.33 1.80
C GLN A 14 8.46 3.85 1.66
N ARG A 15 8.81 3.25 0.52
CA ARG A 15 9.16 1.83 0.39
C ARG A 15 10.28 1.72 -0.64
N ALA A 16 11.23 0.81 -0.39
CA ALA A 16 12.46 0.73 -1.17
C ALA A 16 12.62 -0.67 -1.79
N THR A 17 12.41 -0.75 -3.10
CA THR A 17 13.03 -1.80 -3.92
C THR A 17 14.33 -1.24 -4.43
N ILE A 18 15.45 -1.77 -3.95
CA ILE A 18 16.77 -1.26 -4.31
C ILE A 18 17.44 -2.27 -5.25
N ALA A 19 17.68 -1.84 -6.49
CA ALA A 19 18.46 -2.59 -7.47
C ALA A 19 19.81 -1.89 -7.67
N LEU A 20 20.87 -2.50 -7.15
CA LEU A 20 22.23 -1.99 -7.26
C LEU A 20 22.98 -2.75 -8.35
N ARG A 21 23.57 -2.03 -9.31
CA ARG A 21 24.53 -2.59 -10.25
C ARG A 21 25.95 -2.38 -9.74
N TYR A 22 26.73 -3.44 -9.71
CA TYR A 22 28.15 -3.38 -9.40
C TYR A 22 28.96 -3.00 -10.65
N ARG A 23 29.81 -1.96 -10.59
CA ARG A 23 30.77 -1.64 -11.65
C ARG A 23 32.19 -1.97 -11.23
N SER A 24 32.84 -2.85 -12.00
CA SER A 24 34.29 -2.82 -12.20
C SER A 24 34.65 -1.59 -13.05
N ALA A 25 35.79 -0.96 -12.74
CA ALA A 25 36.16 0.39 -13.12
C ALA A 25 36.14 0.70 -14.64
N SER A 26 35.52 1.84 -15.00
CA SER A 26 36.04 2.89 -15.89
C SER A 26 34.93 3.64 -16.65
N THR A 27 35.14 4.96 -16.78
CA THR A 27 34.42 5.99 -17.56
C THR A 27 33.11 6.58 -17.00
N ARG A 28 33.19 7.91 -16.78
CA ARG A 28 32.14 8.84 -16.32
C ARG A 28 31.48 9.52 -17.51
N THR A 29 30.15 9.57 -17.58
CA THR A 29 29.30 10.76 -17.89
C THR A 29 27.83 10.37 -17.95
N ALA A 30 26.92 11.33 -17.67
CA ALA A 30 25.60 11.55 -18.31
C ALA A 30 24.50 12.08 -17.36
N THR A 31 23.59 12.79 -18.00
CA THR A 31 22.57 13.75 -17.55
C THR A 31 21.21 13.09 -17.24
N VAL A 32 20.30 13.81 -16.58
CA VAL A 32 18.92 13.37 -16.25
C VAL A 32 17.91 14.34 -16.87
N ASN A 33 16.82 13.83 -17.45
CA ASN A 33 15.61 14.59 -17.78
C ASN A 33 14.36 13.88 -17.23
N HIS A 34 13.30 14.66 -17.01
CA HIS A 34 12.17 14.48 -16.09
C HIS A 34 10.85 14.00 -16.77
N TYR A 35 9.94 13.43 -15.94
CA TYR A 35 8.44 13.26 -16.03
C TYR A 35 7.75 12.43 -17.16
N ASP A 36 6.73 11.61 -16.83
CA ASP A 36 5.28 11.93 -17.08
C ASP A 36 4.25 10.96 -16.44
N ARG A 37 3.04 11.49 -16.19
CA ARG A 37 1.78 10.92 -15.67
C ARG A 37 1.07 10.06 -16.73
N HIS A 38 0.32 9.05 -16.27
CA HIS A 38 -0.58 8.18 -17.04
C HIS A 38 0.10 7.01 -17.77
N ARG A 39 -0.19 5.81 -17.25
CA ARG A 39 -0.03 4.49 -17.88
C ARG A 39 1.39 3.93 -18.06
N ALA A 40 1.45 2.61 -17.87
CA ALA A 40 2.37 1.65 -18.46
C ALA A 40 3.89 1.78 -18.21
N GLY A 41 4.41 0.76 -17.52
CA GLY A 41 5.78 0.27 -17.67
C GLY A 41 6.86 1.09 -16.98
N ILE A 42 7.83 0.42 -16.35
CA ILE A 42 9.12 1.05 -16.09
C ILE A 42 10.25 0.24 -16.70
N THR A 43 10.94 1.01 -17.53
CA THR A 43 12.03 0.75 -18.45
C THR A 43 13.37 0.63 -17.73
N VAL A 44 14.16 -0.31 -18.21
CA VAL A 44 15.55 -0.56 -17.87
C VAL A 44 16.48 0.44 -18.58
N LYS A 45 17.46 1.04 -17.86
CA LYS A 45 18.83 1.25 -18.39
C LYS A 45 19.86 1.62 -17.30
N SER A 46 20.81 0.70 -17.11
CA SER A 46 22.16 0.83 -16.50
C SER A 46 22.80 2.19 -16.86
N THR A 47 23.32 2.98 -15.92
CA THR A 47 24.68 2.87 -15.32
C THR A 47 24.80 3.50 -13.91
N ARG A 48 23.68 3.75 -13.24
CA ARG A 48 23.62 4.29 -11.87
C ARG A 48 22.56 3.52 -11.09
N ALA A 49 22.79 3.35 -9.78
CA ALA A 49 21.85 2.70 -8.87
C ALA A 49 20.42 3.19 -9.14
N PHE A 50 19.50 2.25 -9.34
CA PHE A 50 18.11 2.54 -9.65
C PHE A 50 17.31 2.46 -8.34
N PHE A 51 16.76 3.60 -7.91
CA PHE A 51 15.90 3.72 -6.73
C PHE A 51 14.47 4.08 -7.17
N PRO A 52 13.64 3.14 -7.62
CA PRO A 52 12.21 3.39 -7.75
C PRO A 52 11.58 3.32 -6.35
N ALA A 53 11.53 4.47 -5.67
CA ALA A 53 10.87 4.63 -4.36
C ALA A 53 9.40 5.10 -4.48
N ASP A 54 8.84 5.16 -5.69
CA ASP A 54 7.71 6.05 -6.01
C ASP A 54 6.32 5.40 -6.10
N ARG A 55 6.16 4.10 -5.85
CA ARG A 55 4.86 3.42 -6.07
C ARG A 55 4.36 2.45 -4.99
N GLY A 56 5.02 2.35 -3.83
CA GLY A 56 4.63 1.40 -2.76
C GLY A 56 3.98 1.99 -1.51
N GLY A 57 3.84 3.33 -1.41
CA GLY A 57 3.41 4.00 -0.17
C GLY A 57 1.94 3.81 0.20
N LEU A 58 1.13 3.26 -0.71
CA LEU A 58 -0.30 3.10 -0.48
C LEU A 58 -0.63 1.89 0.40
N VAL A 59 0.22 0.85 0.45
CA VAL A 59 0.00 -0.28 1.36
C VAL A 59 -0.04 0.20 2.82
N ASP A 60 0.87 1.12 3.19
CA ASP A 60 0.90 1.74 4.52
C ASP A 60 -0.37 2.56 4.78
N TRP A 61 -0.81 3.36 3.82
CA TRP A 61 -2.04 4.15 3.94
C TRP A 61 -3.29 3.26 4.04
N CYS A 62 -3.40 2.21 3.23
CA CYS A 62 -4.49 1.24 3.34
C CYS A 62 -4.47 0.55 4.70
N ALA A 63 -3.28 0.24 5.24
CA ALA A 63 -3.12 -0.39 6.54
C ALA A 63 -3.46 0.56 7.71
N HIS A 64 -3.10 1.85 7.64
CA HIS A 64 -3.59 2.86 8.59
C HIS A 64 -5.12 2.95 8.59
N GLU A 65 -5.73 2.74 7.43
CA GLU A 65 -7.17 2.68 7.28
C GLU A 65 -7.77 1.30 7.64
N ASN A 66 -6.97 0.29 8.01
CA ASN A 66 -7.43 -1.08 8.26
C ASN A 66 -8.29 -1.63 7.09
N ASP A 67 -7.89 -1.28 5.87
CA ASP A 67 -8.59 -1.59 4.62
C ASP A 67 -7.85 -2.70 3.89
N ILE A 68 -8.27 -3.94 4.14
CA ILE A 68 -7.64 -5.14 3.60
C ILE A 68 -7.77 -5.25 2.07
N ALA A 69 -8.87 -4.77 1.49
CA ALA A 69 -9.10 -4.82 0.05
C ALA A 69 -8.13 -3.86 -0.69
N CYS A 70 -8.02 -2.63 -0.18
CA CYS A 70 -7.02 -1.65 -0.62
C CYS A 70 -5.60 -2.22 -0.44
N MET A 71 -5.29 -2.72 0.75
CA MET A 71 -3.93 -3.18 1.08
C MET A 71 -3.49 -4.34 0.18
N LEU A 72 -4.36 -5.34 -0.06
CA LEU A 72 -4.04 -6.44 -0.95
C LEU A 72 -3.81 -5.96 -2.39
N LYS A 73 -4.60 -5.01 -2.87
CA LYS A 73 -4.41 -4.48 -4.23
C LYS A 73 -3.06 -3.79 -4.39
N GLU A 74 -2.66 -3.00 -3.40
CA GLU A 74 -1.36 -2.36 -3.37
C GLU A 74 -0.21 -3.37 -3.21
N MET A 75 -0.45 -4.49 -2.51
CA MET A 75 0.51 -5.58 -2.43
C MET A 75 0.68 -6.33 -3.76
N GLU A 76 -0.38 -6.47 -4.58
CA GLU A 76 -0.26 -6.99 -5.95
C GLU A 76 0.64 -6.11 -6.82
N ASP A 77 0.46 -4.78 -6.76
CA ASP A 77 1.29 -3.84 -7.50
C ASP A 77 2.76 -3.88 -7.03
N PHE A 78 2.97 -4.00 -5.73
CA PHE A 78 4.30 -4.18 -5.14
C PHE A 78 4.96 -5.51 -5.56
N GLU A 79 4.19 -6.60 -5.60
CA GLU A 79 4.63 -7.91 -6.04
C GLU A 79 5.06 -7.89 -7.52
N GLN A 80 4.28 -7.24 -8.39
CA GLN A 80 4.61 -7.07 -9.80
C GLN A 80 5.89 -6.23 -10.01
N ALA A 81 6.08 -5.16 -9.22
CA ALA A 81 7.31 -4.36 -9.24
C ALA A 81 8.53 -5.18 -8.77
N SER A 82 8.37 -5.95 -7.70
CA SER A 82 9.40 -6.84 -7.15
C SER A 82 9.79 -7.93 -8.15
N ARG A 83 8.81 -8.56 -8.80
CA ARG A 83 9.01 -9.55 -9.87
C ARG A 83 9.81 -8.97 -11.03
N THR A 84 9.49 -7.74 -11.44
CA THR A 84 10.21 -7.01 -12.49
C THR A 84 11.68 -6.80 -12.10
N ALA A 85 11.96 -6.36 -10.86
CA ALA A 85 13.32 -6.17 -10.36
C ALA A 85 14.13 -7.48 -10.34
N ILE A 86 13.52 -8.58 -9.89
CA ILE A 86 14.16 -9.90 -9.87
C ILE A 86 14.42 -10.41 -11.30
N GLN A 87 13.47 -10.24 -12.23
CA GLN A 87 13.66 -10.60 -13.64
C GLN A 87 14.80 -9.82 -14.28
N PHE A 88 14.91 -8.53 -13.97
CA PHE A 88 16.05 -7.70 -14.39
C PHE A 88 17.37 -8.27 -13.85
N ALA A 89 17.45 -8.59 -12.55
CA ALA A 89 18.67 -9.15 -11.96
C ALA A 89 19.06 -10.52 -12.55
N LYS A 90 18.09 -11.34 -12.97
CA LYS A 90 18.36 -12.60 -13.69
C LYS A 90 19.05 -12.38 -15.04
N GLN A 91 18.77 -11.27 -15.71
CA GLN A 91 19.38 -10.92 -17.00
C GLN A 91 20.67 -10.10 -16.85
N HIS A 92 20.97 -9.66 -15.63
CA HIS A 92 22.10 -8.80 -15.30
C HIS A 92 22.79 -9.30 -14.04
N PRO A 93 23.69 -10.30 -14.17
CA PRO A 93 24.27 -11.02 -13.03
C PRO A 93 25.12 -10.13 -12.10
N ASP A 94 25.43 -8.89 -12.51
CA ASP A 94 26.06 -7.84 -11.71
C ASP A 94 25.07 -7.04 -10.84
N THR A 95 23.86 -7.55 -10.63
CA THR A 95 22.77 -6.83 -9.94
C THR A 95 22.37 -7.51 -8.63
N LEU A 96 22.41 -6.74 -7.54
CA LEU A 96 21.80 -7.09 -6.26
C LEU A 96 20.42 -6.43 -6.16
N VAL A 97 19.41 -7.22 -5.79
CA VAL A 97 18.07 -6.75 -5.45
C VAL A 97 17.83 -6.98 -3.97
N VAL A 98 17.39 -5.95 -3.27
CA VAL A 98 16.89 -6.05 -1.88
C VAL A 98 15.47 -5.49 -1.84
N ILE A 99 14.57 -6.25 -1.23
CA ILE A 99 13.15 -5.95 -1.06
C ILE A 99 12.84 -6.04 0.43
N THR A 100 12.35 -4.96 1.01
CA THR A 100 11.96 -4.90 2.42
C THR A 100 10.91 -3.82 2.65
N GLY A 101 10.35 -3.76 3.86
CA GLY A 101 9.53 -2.65 4.34
C GLY A 101 10.33 -1.77 5.30
N ASP A 102 9.82 -0.56 5.55
CA ASP A 102 10.33 0.37 6.55
C ASP A 102 9.78 0.08 7.94
N HIS A 103 8.49 -0.28 8.03
CA HIS A 103 7.81 -0.74 9.24
C HIS A 103 6.54 -1.56 8.92
N GLU A 104 5.95 -2.16 9.96
CA GLU A 104 4.62 -2.79 9.89
C GLU A 104 3.59 -1.74 10.32
N THR A 105 2.40 -1.80 9.71
CA THR A 105 1.31 -0.89 10.00
C THR A 105 0.00 -1.66 10.20
N GLY A 106 -0.74 -1.28 11.24
CA GLY A 106 -2.08 -1.80 11.52
C GLY A 106 -2.11 -3.01 12.46
N GLY A 107 -1.01 -3.76 12.58
CA GLY A 107 -0.98 -5.03 13.32
C GLY A 107 -1.94 -6.03 12.70
N LEU A 108 -1.79 -6.26 11.39
CA LEU A 108 -2.66 -7.15 10.63
C LEU A 108 -2.64 -8.57 11.21
N SER A 109 -3.81 -9.14 11.42
CA SER A 109 -3.97 -10.54 11.82
C SER A 109 -4.95 -11.24 10.88
N LEU A 110 -4.46 -12.29 10.23
CA LEU A 110 -5.27 -13.16 9.38
C LEU A 110 -5.58 -14.45 10.15
N PRO A 111 -6.82 -14.98 10.05
CA PRO A 111 -7.15 -16.28 10.61
C PRO A 111 -6.55 -17.39 9.73
N THR A 112 -6.84 -18.66 10.04
CA THR A 112 -6.37 -19.77 9.18
C THR A 112 -6.95 -19.63 7.76
N PRO A 113 -6.30 -20.21 6.73
CA PRO A 113 -6.80 -20.13 5.36
C PRO A 113 -8.26 -20.59 5.20
N GLU A 114 -8.70 -21.56 5.99
CA GLU A 114 -10.08 -22.07 5.98
C GLU A 114 -11.08 -21.10 6.62
N ALA A 115 -10.62 -20.28 7.56
CA ALA A 115 -11.42 -19.32 8.30
C ALA A 115 -11.38 -17.91 7.68
N TRP A 116 -10.40 -17.62 6.82
CA TRP A 116 -10.29 -16.32 6.16
C TRP A 116 -11.23 -16.27 4.96
N ASN A 117 -12.16 -15.32 4.97
CA ASN A 117 -13.23 -15.26 3.98
C ASN A 117 -12.77 -14.50 2.72
N THR A 118 -11.84 -15.12 2.01
CA THR A 118 -11.24 -14.59 0.77
C THR A 118 -12.24 -14.50 -0.37
N THR A 119 -13.29 -15.33 -0.39
CA THR A 119 -14.36 -15.26 -1.38
C THR A 119 -15.17 -13.96 -1.26
N GLU A 120 -15.50 -13.52 -0.05
CA GLU A 120 -16.18 -12.24 0.14
C GLU A 120 -15.22 -11.06 -0.07
N LEU A 121 -13.93 -11.22 0.28
CA LEU A 121 -12.92 -10.20 0.01
C LEU A 121 -12.75 -9.94 -1.50
N ALA A 122 -12.75 -10.99 -2.32
CA ALA A 122 -12.67 -10.86 -3.78
C ALA A 122 -13.88 -10.15 -4.41
N LYS A 123 -14.98 -10.01 -3.68
CA LYS A 123 -16.18 -9.25 -4.10
C LYS A 123 -16.10 -7.77 -3.75
N ILE A 124 -15.00 -7.32 -3.16
CA ILE A 124 -14.76 -5.92 -2.84
C ILE A 124 -13.86 -5.30 -3.91
N SER A 125 -14.34 -4.23 -4.51
CA SER A 125 -13.60 -3.38 -5.45
C SER A 125 -13.45 -2.00 -4.85
N GLY A 126 -12.27 -1.40 -5.01
CA GLY A 126 -11.96 -0.06 -4.48
C GLY A 126 -11.72 -0.02 -2.97
N SER A 127 -11.27 1.15 -2.50
CA SER A 127 -10.98 1.39 -1.08
C SER A 127 -12.19 1.94 -0.33
N ILE A 128 -12.20 1.75 0.98
CA ILE A 128 -13.19 2.33 1.91
C ILE A 128 -13.24 3.84 1.75
N LYS A 129 -12.09 4.49 1.53
CA LYS A 129 -12.03 5.93 1.27
C LYS A 129 -12.83 6.32 0.02
N SER A 130 -12.72 5.54 -1.06
CA SER A 130 -13.50 5.77 -2.28
C SER A 130 -14.99 5.51 -2.06
N MET A 131 -15.35 4.43 -1.36
CA MET A 131 -16.75 4.12 -1.01
C MET A 131 -17.38 5.27 -0.21
N VAL A 132 -16.70 5.75 0.85
CA VAL A 132 -17.18 6.88 1.66
C VAL A 132 -17.29 8.15 0.82
N ALA A 133 -16.34 8.42 -0.07
CA ALA A 133 -16.41 9.56 -0.97
C ALA A 133 -17.62 9.48 -1.93
N HIS A 134 -18.01 8.29 -2.38
CA HIS A 134 -19.23 8.09 -3.19
C HIS A 134 -20.49 8.29 -2.35
N LEU A 135 -20.57 7.63 -1.19
CA LEU A 135 -21.70 7.77 -0.26
C LEU A 135 -21.94 9.22 0.16
N MET A 136 -20.88 9.98 0.43
CA MET A 136 -21.00 11.39 0.85
C MET A 136 -21.47 12.31 -0.28
N LYS A 137 -21.43 11.88 -1.55
CA LYS A 137 -21.92 12.64 -2.71
C LYS A 137 -23.41 12.41 -3.00
N ILE A 138 -24.04 11.41 -2.38
CA ILE A 138 -25.48 11.15 -2.57
C ILE A 138 -26.27 12.42 -2.20
N SER A 139 -27.11 12.89 -3.11
CA SER A 139 -27.91 14.10 -2.94
C SER A 139 -29.06 13.89 -1.93
N PRO A 140 -29.61 14.94 -1.31
CA PRO A 140 -30.79 14.84 -0.47
C PRO A 140 -32.00 14.19 -1.19
N GLN A 141 -32.14 14.43 -2.50
CA GLN A 141 -33.19 13.86 -3.32
C GLN A 141 -33.02 12.35 -3.48
N GLU A 142 -31.79 11.88 -3.70
CA GLU A 142 -31.50 10.44 -3.76
C GLU A 142 -31.67 9.77 -2.39
N LEU A 143 -31.28 10.43 -1.30
CA LEU A 143 -31.51 9.92 0.06
C LEU A 143 -33.00 9.75 0.40
N ALA A 144 -33.92 10.37 -0.35
CA ALA A 144 -35.36 10.14 -0.18
C ALA A 144 -35.77 8.69 -0.49
N TYR A 145 -34.97 7.94 -1.26
CA TYR A 145 -35.18 6.51 -1.51
C TYR A 145 -34.69 5.60 -0.36
N GLY A 146 -34.23 6.18 0.76
CA GLY A 146 -33.83 5.41 1.94
C GLY A 146 -32.60 4.54 1.71
N SER A 147 -32.59 3.36 2.31
CA SER A 147 -31.48 2.40 2.23
C SER A 147 -31.23 1.85 0.82
N ALA A 148 -32.21 1.93 -0.10
CA ALA A 148 -32.01 1.57 -1.50
C ALA A 148 -30.96 2.46 -2.20
N ALA A 149 -30.89 3.74 -1.86
CA ALA A 149 -29.87 4.65 -2.39
C ALA A 149 -28.45 4.23 -1.98
N ILE A 150 -28.30 3.68 -0.77
CA ILE A 150 -27.04 3.17 -0.26
C ILE A 150 -26.62 1.90 -1.00
N ALA A 151 -27.55 0.97 -1.20
CA ALA A 151 -27.30 -0.26 -1.94
C ALA A 151 -26.81 0.04 -3.37
N LEU A 152 -27.53 0.90 -4.10
CA LEU A 152 -27.16 1.33 -5.45
C LEU A 152 -25.78 2.01 -5.50
N SER A 153 -25.49 2.89 -4.54
CA SER A 153 -24.20 3.58 -4.48
C SER A 153 -23.02 2.66 -4.17
N LEU A 154 -23.25 1.48 -3.60
CA LEU A 154 -22.19 0.53 -3.25
C LEU A 154 -22.09 -0.65 -4.20
N GLU A 155 -23.01 -0.81 -5.15
CA GLU A 155 -23.06 -1.96 -6.06
C GLU A 155 -21.78 -2.11 -6.90
N GLU A 156 -21.11 -1.00 -7.24
CA GLU A 156 -19.83 -1.03 -7.95
C GLU A 156 -18.64 -1.44 -7.07
N PHE A 157 -18.76 -1.32 -5.75
CA PHE A 157 -17.69 -1.56 -4.79
C PHE A 157 -17.86 -2.87 -4.02
N ILE A 158 -19.09 -3.31 -3.76
CA ILE A 158 -19.39 -4.47 -2.91
C ILE A 158 -20.37 -5.37 -3.64
N GLN A 159 -19.90 -6.56 -4.03
CA GLN A 159 -20.70 -7.58 -4.74
C GLN A 159 -21.20 -8.72 -3.85
N PHE A 160 -21.14 -8.54 -2.52
CA PHE A 160 -21.82 -9.43 -1.58
C PHE A 160 -23.07 -8.78 -0.99
N GLU A 161 -24.00 -9.62 -0.54
CA GLU A 161 -25.25 -9.15 0.03
C GLU A 161 -25.05 -8.44 1.38
N LEU A 162 -25.53 -7.20 1.44
CA LEU A 162 -25.69 -6.43 2.66
C LEU A 162 -27.08 -6.67 3.24
N SER A 163 -27.16 -6.96 4.54
CA SER A 163 -28.45 -7.10 5.22
C SER A 163 -29.21 -5.77 5.27
N ALA A 164 -30.54 -5.84 5.39
CA ALA A 164 -31.39 -4.64 5.55
C ALA A 164 -30.90 -3.75 6.70
N LYS A 165 -30.54 -4.35 7.84
CA LYS A 165 -29.97 -3.62 8.98
C LYS A 165 -28.67 -2.89 8.62
N GLN A 166 -27.78 -3.53 7.86
CA GLN A 166 -26.51 -2.90 7.46
C GLN A 166 -26.73 -1.69 6.55
N LEU A 167 -27.67 -1.82 5.62
CA LEU A 167 -28.04 -0.72 4.73
C LEU A 167 -28.72 0.42 5.50
N ASP A 168 -29.60 0.11 6.45
CA ASP A 168 -30.30 1.12 7.26
C ASP A 168 -29.37 1.84 8.25
N ASP A 169 -28.44 1.13 8.88
CA ASP A 169 -27.39 1.73 9.72
C ASP A 169 -26.55 2.70 8.89
N MET A 170 -26.09 2.26 7.73
CA MET A 170 -25.26 3.07 6.84
C MET A 170 -26.03 4.26 6.28
N PHE A 171 -27.30 4.09 5.92
CA PHE A 171 -28.18 5.18 5.50
C PHE A 171 -28.25 6.30 6.54
N ARG A 172 -28.41 5.96 7.82
CA ARG A 172 -28.46 6.96 8.91
C ARG A 172 -27.15 7.76 9.03
N LEU A 173 -26.00 7.09 8.89
CA LEU A 173 -24.69 7.74 8.93
C LEU A 173 -24.47 8.68 7.73
N VAL A 174 -24.89 8.25 6.54
CA VAL A 174 -24.79 9.06 5.33
C VAL A 174 -25.75 10.25 5.39
N GLN A 175 -26.96 10.05 5.90
CA GLN A 175 -27.93 11.12 6.12
C GLN A 175 -27.41 12.18 7.10
N SER A 176 -26.70 11.78 8.16
CA SER A 176 -26.07 12.71 9.10
C SER A 176 -24.79 13.37 8.56
N ARG A 177 -24.33 13.00 7.36
CA ARG A 177 -23.09 13.49 6.72
C ARG A 177 -21.84 13.26 7.57
N ASP A 178 -21.84 12.24 8.43
CA ASP A 178 -20.69 11.91 9.29
C ASP A 178 -19.74 10.96 8.57
N SER A 179 -18.83 11.51 7.78
CA SER A 179 -17.86 10.72 7.00
C SER A 179 -16.93 9.87 7.86
N LYS A 180 -16.63 10.30 9.11
CA LYS A 180 -15.78 9.53 10.02
C LYS A 180 -16.53 8.31 10.54
N ALA A 181 -17.77 8.50 11.01
CA ALA A 181 -18.59 7.39 11.47
C ALA A 181 -18.92 6.42 10.32
N THR A 182 -19.20 6.91 9.10
CA THR A 182 -19.37 6.04 7.92
C THR A 182 -18.11 5.24 7.61
N THR A 183 -16.93 5.89 7.65
CA THR A 183 -15.64 5.21 7.48
C THR A 183 -15.45 4.09 8.51
N HIS A 184 -15.66 4.37 9.79
CA HIS A 184 -15.54 3.36 10.85
C HIS A 184 -16.53 2.20 10.68
N TYR A 185 -17.76 2.50 10.29
CA TYR A 185 -18.78 1.48 10.05
C TYR A 185 -18.41 0.55 8.90
N LEU A 186 -17.99 1.10 7.75
CA LEU A 186 -17.55 0.31 6.60
C LEU A 186 -16.33 -0.55 6.92
N LYS A 187 -15.35 0.00 7.66
CA LYS A 187 -14.20 -0.77 8.16
C LYS A 187 -14.63 -1.97 8.98
N SER A 188 -15.49 -1.78 9.99
CA SER A 188 -15.99 -2.88 10.81
C SER A 188 -16.72 -3.90 9.96
N LEU A 189 -17.64 -3.45 9.10
CA LEU A 189 -18.45 -4.32 8.25
C LEU A 189 -17.58 -5.20 7.36
N ILE A 190 -16.59 -4.62 6.68
CA ILE A 190 -15.70 -5.35 5.78
C ILE A 190 -14.79 -6.29 6.56
N ASN A 191 -14.20 -5.84 7.67
CA ASN A 191 -13.33 -6.68 8.49
C ASN A 191 -14.10 -7.86 9.12
N ASP A 192 -15.32 -7.64 9.60
CA ASP A 192 -16.19 -8.69 10.13
C ASP A 192 -16.64 -9.69 9.05
N ARG A 193 -16.91 -9.19 7.84
CA ARG A 193 -17.30 -10.02 6.69
C ARG A 193 -16.14 -10.90 6.22
N THR A 194 -14.96 -10.31 6.09
CA THR A 194 -13.75 -10.96 5.59
C THR A 194 -13.01 -11.76 6.65
N LYS A 195 -13.37 -11.58 7.94
CA LYS A 195 -12.67 -12.15 9.10
C LYS A 195 -11.24 -11.62 9.23
N THR A 196 -11.02 -10.35 8.91
CA THR A 196 -9.71 -9.70 8.99
C THR A 196 -9.57 -8.95 10.32
N GLY A 197 -8.48 -9.21 11.06
CA GLY A 197 -8.17 -8.54 12.32
C GLY A 197 -7.12 -7.44 12.17
N TRP A 198 -7.23 -6.42 13.01
CA TRP A 198 -6.28 -5.30 13.11
C TRP A 198 -6.12 -4.89 14.57
N ALA A 199 -4.90 -4.56 14.99
CA ALA A 199 -4.61 -4.17 16.37
C ALA A 199 -4.62 -2.65 16.59
N THR A 200 -4.35 -1.86 15.55
CA THR A 200 -4.16 -0.41 15.65
C THR A 200 -4.43 0.26 14.31
N ASN A 201 -4.49 1.61 14.28
CA ASN A 201 -4.45 2.42 13.07
C ASN A 201 -3.07 3.10 12.91
N TYR A 202 -2.04 2.57 13.56
CA TYR A 202 -0.68 3.10 13.57
C TYR A 202 0.34 1.99 13.26
N HIS A 203 1.62 2.32 13.32
CA HIS A 203 2.69 1.34 13.12
C HIS A 203 2.79 0.37 14.30
N THR A 204 3.38 -0.80 14.05
CA THR A 204 3.80 -1.73 15.11
C THR A 204 5.30 -1.99 15.06
N SER A 205 5.82 -2.63 16.10
CA SER A 205 7.24 -2.96 16.24
C SER A 205 7.57 -4.37 15.72
N GLN A 206 6.74 -4.93 14.83
CA GLN A 206 7.04 -6.23 14.22
C GLN A 206 8.32 -6.15 13.39
N ASN A 207 9.11 -7.23 13.42
CA ASN A 207 10.27 -7.36 12.55
C ASN A 207 9.82 -7.44 11.09
N ILE A 208 10.53 -6.72 10.23
CA ILE A 208 10.21 -6.67 8.80
C ILE A 208 11.11 -7.65 8.05
N PRO A 209 10.54 -8.49 7.17
CA PRO A 209 11.35 -9.38 6.37
C PRO A 209 12.24 -8.59 5.40
N VAL A 210 13.46 -9.09 5.22
CA VAL A 210 14.37 -8.64 4.17
C VAL A 210 14.52 -9.79 3.19
N TYR A 211 14.10 -9.56 1.96
CA TYR A 211 14.33 -10.48 0.85
C TYR A 211 15.45 -9.94 -0.03
N SER A 212 16.33 -10.82 -0.50
CA SER A 212 17.41 -10.42 -1.38
C SER A 212 17.69 -11.46 -2.46
N TYR A 213 18.20 -10.98 -3.60
CA TYR A 213 18.55 -11.81 -4.75
C TYR A 213 19.76 -11.23 -5.49
N GLY A 214 20.67 -12.10 -5.96
CA GLY A 214 21.87 -11.72 -6.70
C GLY A 214 23.15 -11.79 -5.87
N PRO A 215 24.29 -11.32 -6.41
CA PRO A 215 25.58 -11.38 -5.72
C PRO A 215 25.56 -10.60 -4.40
N GLY A 216 26.03 -11.21 -3.31
CA GLY A 216 26.07 -10.57 -1.99
C GLY A 216 24.76 -10.64 -1.20
N SER A 217 23.73 -11.29 -1.74
CA SER A 217 22.43 -11.50 -1.07
C SER A 217 22.56 -12.27 0.24
N GLU A 218 23.55 -13.16 0.36
CA GLU A 218 23.82 -13.92 1.58
C GLU A 218 24.11 -13.03 2.80
N LYS A 219 24.54 -11.77 2.58
CA LYS A 219 24.78 -10.79 3.65
C LYS A 219 23.50 -10.27 4.31
N PHE A 220 22.33 -10.52 3.73
CA PHE A 220 21.02 -10.09 4.24
C PHE A 220 20.22 -11.25 4.86
N SER A 221 20.86 -12.38 5.15
CA SER A 221 20.20 -13.61 5.63
C SER A 221 20.07 -13.74 7.15
N THR A 222 20.54 -12.75 7.91
CA THR A 222 20.48 -12.73 9.38
C THR A 222 19.47 -11.70 9.89
N LEU A 223 19.20 -11.72 11.19
CA LEU A 223 18.54 -10.59 11.84
C LEU A 223 19.48 -9.38 11.78
N LEU A 224 18.97 -8.26 11.27
CA LEU A 224 19.74 -7.04 11.03
C LEU A 224 18.95 -5.83 11.52
N GLY A 225 19.64 -4.85 12.10
CA GLY A 225 19.12 -3.50 12.24
C GLY A 225 18.90 -2.84 10.88
N ASN A 226 17.94 -1.92 10.78
CA ASN A 226 17.72 -1.16 9.55
C ASN A 226 18.94 -0.29 9.17
N ASP A 227 19.72 0.17 10.15
CA ASP A 227 20.99 0.86 9.94
C ASP A 227 22.06 -0.08 9.35
N GLU A 228 22.08 -1.35 9.77
CA GLU A 228 22.96 -2.38 9.21
C GLU A 228 22.62 -2.68 7.76
N VAL A 229 21.32 -2.82 7.45
CA VAL A 229 20.84 -2.97 6.07
C VAL A 229 21.32 -1.80 5.21
N GLY A 230 21.19 -0.57 5.70
CA GLY A 230 21.68 0.63 5.01
C GLY A 230 23.20 0.63 4.78
N ARG A 231 23.99 0.28 5.81
CA ARG A 231 25.44 0.16 5.70
C ARG A 231 25.87 -0.92 4.71
N LEU A 232 25.20 -2.07 4.71
CA LEU A 232 25.44 -3.14 3.75
C LEU A 232 25.18 -2.66 2.33
N LEU A 233 24.03 -2.03 2.07
CA LEU A 233 23.69 -1.49 0.74
C LEU A 233 24.74 -0.49 0.25
N MET A 234 25.19 0.43 1.11
CA MET A 234 26.25 1.38 0.76
C MET A 234 27.56 0.69 0.38
N SER A 235 27.88 -0.47 0.98
CA SER A 235 29.11 -1.20 0.64
C SER A 235 29.15 -1.74 -0.80
N PHE A 236 28.00 -1.87 -1.46
CA PHE A 236 27.88 -2.32 -2.84
C PHE A 236 27.94 -1.18 -3.87
N VAL A 237 27.85 0.08 -3.43
CA VAL A 237 27.86 1.26 -4.30
C VAL A 237 29.17 2.01 -4.08
N ARG A 238 30.09 1.93 -5.04
CA ARG A 238 31.37 2.66 -5.05
C ARG A 238 31.39 3.69 -6.16
#